data_AF-A0A1C3N750-F1
#
_entry.id   AF-A0A1C3N750-F1
#
_cell.length_a   1.000
_cell.length_b   1.000
_cell.length_c   1.000
_cell.angle_alpha   90.00
_cell.angle_beta   90.00
_cell.angle_gamma   90.00
#
_symmetry.space_group_name_H-M   'P 1'
#
loop_
_entity.id
_entity.type
_entity.pdbx_description
1 polymer ?
#
loop_
_entity_poly.entity_id
_entity_poly.type
_entity_poly.pdbx_seq_one_letter_code
_entity_poly.pdbx_strand_id
1 'polypeptide(L)'
;MTGRTEVDLLSLEDFQSRLADRLTQAESVLRKLNTEMQCSPPALGSFHDATSNARRYSEIHQSYADQAERLRQAITAAQKATSTILANYRTAEARNAASAADIAAALNGVDEALKPEEGRRV
;
A
#
# COMPACT_ATOMS: atom_id res chain seq x y z
N MET A 1 20.25 14.43 4.34
CA MET A 1 19.06 13.67 4.82
C MET A 1 18.32 12.93 3.70
N THR A 2 18.57 13.24 2.41
CA THR A 2 17.89 12.67 1.23
C THR A 2 17.98 11.15 1.06
N GLY A 3 19.12 10.54 1.41
CA GLY A 3 19.30 9.08 1.23
C GLY A 3 18.40 8.21 2.12
N ARG A 4 17.88 8.72 3.25
CA ARG A 4 16.98 7.96 4.12
C ARG A 4 15.54 8.00 3.61
N THR A 5 15.09 9.15 3.12
CA THR A 5 13.74 9.30 2.56
C THR A 5 13.57 8.57 1.24
N GLU A 6 14.61 8.48 0.41
CA GLU A 6 14.59 7.70 -0.83
C GLU A 6 14.46 6.19 -0.57
N VAL A 7 15.21 5.66 0.41
CA VAL A 7 15.12 4.23 0.81
C VAL A 7 13.76 3.90 1.40
N ASP A 8 13.19 4.79 2.22
CA ASP A 8 11.84 4.61 2.78
C ASP A 8 10.78 4.61 1.68
N LEU A 9 10.90 5.47 0.66
CA LEU A 9 9.97 5.52 -0.48
C LEU A 9 10.01 4.22 -1.30
N LEU A 10 11.21 3.76 -1.64
CA LEU A 10 11.41 2.52 -2.42
C LEU A 10 10.87 1.30 -1.66
N SER A 11 11.08 1.28 -0.35
CA SER A 11 10.58 0.21 0.52
C SER A 11 9.05 0.19 0.61
N LEU A 12 8.41 1.36 0.67
CA LEU A 12 6.95 1.49 0.66
C LEU A 12 6.35 1.10 -0.70
N GLU A 13 7.02 1.41 -1.80
CA GLU A 13 6.62 1.01 -3.15
C GLU A 13 6.73 -0.52 -3.35
N ASP A 14 7.82 -1.15 -2.91
CA ASP A 14 7.96 -2.62 -2.93
C ASP A 14 6.89 -3.28 -2.04
N PHE A 15 6.63 -2.74 -0.85
CA PHE A 15 5.57 -3.21 0.01
C PHE A 15 4.18 -3.11 -0.65
N GLN A 16 3.91 -2.02 -1.38
CA GLN A 16 2.66 -1.85 -2.12
C GLN A 16 2.50 -2.89 -3.24
N SER A 17 3.58 -3.18 -3.97
CA SER A 17 3.60 -4.23 -5.00
C SER A 17 3.25 -5.61 -4.40
N ARG A 18 3.90 -5.98 -3.30
CA ARG A 18 3.60 -7.23 -2.59
C ARG A 18 2.17 -7.31 -2.07
N LEU A 19 1.59 -6.20 -1.61
CA LEU A 19 0.19 -6.16 -1.19
C LEU A 19 -0.75 -6.38 -2.37
N ALA A 20 -0.44 -5.89 -3.57
CA ALA A 20 -1.25 -6.13 -4.77
C ALA A 20 -1.28 -7.62 -5.18
N ASP A 21 -0.14 -8.30 -5.11
CA ASP A 21 -0.06 -9.73 -5.35
C ASP A 21 -0.90 -10.52 -4.33
N ARG A 22 -0.81 -10.14 -3.04
CA ARG A 22 -1.60 -10.77 -1.98
C ARG A 22 -3.10 -10.50 -2.11
N LEU A 23 -3.49 -9.32 -2.56
CA LEU A 23 -4.88 -9.00 -2.85
C LEU A 23 -5.42 -9.90 -3.96
N THR A 24 -4.69 -10.04 -5.06
CA THR A 24 -5.05 -10.91 -6.19
C THR A 24 -5.23 -12.36 -5.75
N GLN A 25 -4.36 -12.85 -4.86
CA GLN A 25 -4.48 -14.19 -4.29
C GLN A 25 -5.74 -14.34 -3.41
N ALA A 26 -6.03 -13.36 -2.54
CA ALA A 26 -7.23 -13.38 -1.70
C ALA A 26 -8.52 -13.35 -2.54
N GLU A 27 -8.55 -12.52 -3.58
CA GLU A 27 -9.68 -12.45 -4.52
C GLU A 27 -9.86 -13.73 -5.33
N SER A 28 -8.77 -14.40 -5.72
CA SER A 28 -8.82 -15.71 -6.37
C SER A 28 -9.41 -16.78 -5.46
N VAL A 29 -9.02 -16.80 -4.18
CA VAL A 29 -9.59 -17.73 -3.18
C VAL A 29 -11.07 -17.44 -2.95
N LEU A 30 -11.46 -16.18 -2.76
CA LEU A 30 -12.87 -15.80 -2.62
C LEU A 30 -13.69 -16.18 -3.84
N ARG A 31 -13.15 -15.98 -5.05
CA ARG A 31 -13.80 -16.39 -6.28
C ARG A 31 -14.05 -17.90 -6.27
N LYS A 32 -13.03 -18.73 -6.00
CA LYS A 32 -13.19 -20.18 -5.91
C LYS A 32 -14.24 -20.60 -4.88
N LEU A 33 -14.18 -20.03 -3.67
CA LEU A 33 -15.14 -20.33 -2.61
C LEU A 33 -16.57 -19.96 -3.06
N ASN A 34 -16.76 -18.82 -3.72
CA ASN A 34 -18.07 -18.34 -4.13
C ASN A 34 -18.59 -18.94 -5.45
N THR A 35 -17.72 -19.39 -6.37
CA THR A 35 -18.17 -19.90 -7.67
C THR A 35 -18.18 -21.42 -7.75
N GLU A 36 -17.17 -22.08 -7.16
CA GLU A 36 -16.98 -23.53 -7.30
C GLU A 36 -17.65 -24.30 -6.16
N MET A 37 -17.81 -23.67 -4.99
CA MET A 37 -18.25 -24.37 -3.75
C MET A 37 -19.58 -23.88 -3.19
N GLN A 38 -20.12 -22.75 -3.66
CA GLN A 38 -21.27 -22.06 -3.03
C GLN A 38 -22.61 -22.80 -3.18
N CYS A 39 -22.75 -23.75 -4.10
CA CYS A 39 -24.04 -24.37 -4.43
C CYS A 39 -24.02 -25.91 -4.48
N SER A 40 -22.94 -26.54 -4.03
CA SER A 40 -22.78 -27.99 -4.06
C SER A 40 -22.31 -28.51 -2.71
N PRO A 41 -23.17 -28.51 -1.67
CA PRO A 41 -22.89 -29.37 -0.52
C PRO A 41 -22.67 -30.79 -1.05
N PRO A 42 -21.65 -31.52 -0.56
CA PRO A 42 -21.34 -32.84 -1.08
C PRO A 42 -22.60 -33.71 -0.99
N ALA A 43 -22.95 -34.39 -2.08
CA ALA A 43 -24.14 -35.24 -2.16
C ALA A 43 -23.90 -36.53 -1.36
N LEU A 44 -23.89 -36.42 -0.03
CA LEU A 44 -23.60 -37.49 0.90
C LEU A 44 -24.82 -38.42 1.15
N GLY A 45 -25.95 -38.16 0.50
CA GLY A 45 -27.22 -38.87 0.70
C GLY A 45 -28.12 -38.21 1.74
N SER A 46 -29.21 -38.89 2.11
CA SER A 46 -30.26 -38.37 3.03
C SER A 46 -30.21 -38.96 4.44
N PHE A 47 -29.24 -39.81 4.74
CA PHE A 47 -29.04 -40.34 6.08
C PHE A 47 -28.72 -39.22 7.06
N HIS A 48 -29.06 -39.40 8.34
CA HIS A 48 -28.84 -38.38 9.36
C HIS A 48 -27.37 -37.90 9.42
N ASP A 49 -26.41 -38.82 9.34
CA ASP A 49 -24.98 -38.49 9.31
C ASP A 49 -24.58 -37.70 8.05
N ALA A 50 -25.16 -38.03 6.89
CA ALA A 50 -24.95 -37.28 5.66
C ALA A 50 -25.45 -35.83 5.76
N THR A 51 -26.62 -35.61 6.35
CA THR A 51 -27.15 -34.25 6.57
C THR A 51 -26.32 -33.45 7.58
N SER A 52 -25.81 -34.11 8.63
CA SER A 52 -24.93 -33.50 9.63
C SER A 52 -23.58 -33.08 9.03
N ASN A 53 -22.97 -33.95 8.22
CA ASN A 53 -21.71 -33.66 7.54
C ASN A 53 -21.87 -32.59 6.44
N ALA A 54 -22.99 -32.57 5.71
CA ALA A 54 -23.29 -31.51 4.75
C ALA A 54 -23.40 -30.14 5.45
N ARG A 55 -24.05 -30.07 6.62
CA ARG A 55 -24.13 -28.83 7.41
C ARG A 55 -22.75 -28.38 7.89
N ARG A 56 -21.94 -29.28 8.45
CA ARG A 56 -20.56 -28.98 8.88
C ARG A 56 -19.71 -28.46 7.72
N TYR A 57 -19.86 -29.04 6.54
CA TYR A 57 -19.17 -28.57 5.34
C TYR A 57 -19.55 -27.12 5.00
N SER A 58 -20.85 -26.78 5.03
CA SER A 58 -21.31 -25.41 4.80
C SER A 58 -20.80 -24.42 5.86
N GLU A 59 -20.75 -24.82 7.14
CA GLU A 59 -20.20 -23.99 8.22
C GLU A 59 -18.70 -23.71 8.01
N ILE A 60 -17.93 -24.74 7.62
CA ILE A 60 -16.50 -24.60 7.32
C ILE A 60 -16.29 -23.71 6.10
N HIS A 61 -17.07 -23.93 5.03
CA HIS A 61 -17.02 -23.11 3.83
C HIS A 61 -17.27 -21.63 4.14
N GLN A 62 -18.34 -21.32 4.89
CA GLN A 62 -18.66 -19.95 5.27
C GLN A 62 -17.53 -19.34 6.11
N SER A 63 -16.97 -20.09 7.07
CA SER A 63 -15.85 -19.62 7.89
C SER A 63 -14.63 -19.24 7.05
N TYR A 64 -14.29 -20.03 6.03
CA TYR A 64 -13.19 -19.70 5.12
C TYR A 64 -13.50 -18.50 4.23
N ALA A 65 -14.74 -18.37 3.75
CA ALA A 65 -15.16 -17.20 2.97
C ALA A 65 -15.03 -15.91 3.79
N ASP A 66 -15.50 -15.92 5.04
CA ASP A 66 -15.42 -14.77 5.95
C ASP A 66 -13.96 -14.40 6.25
N GLN A 67 -13.09 -15.39 6.45
CA GLN A 67 -11.66 -15.15 6.67
C GLN A 67 -10.97 -14.54 5.45
N ALA A 68 -11.26 -15.04 4.25
CA ALA A 68 -10.69 -14.52 3.01
C ALA A 68 -11.18 -13.09 2.73
N GLU A 69 -12.44 -12.78 3.04
CA GLU A 69 -13.01 -11.44 2.91
C GLU A 69 -12.37 -10.45 3.90
N ARG A 70 -12.17 -10.86 5.16
CA ARG A 70 -11.43 -10.04 6.14
C ARG A 70 -10.00 -9.75 5.69
N LEU A 71 -9.33 -10.73 5.10
CA LEU A 71 -7.98 -10.55 4.55
C LEU A 71 -7.98 -9.54 3.39
N ARG A 72 -8.92 -9.66 2.46
CA ARG A 72 -9.10 -8.72 1.34
C ARG A 72 -9.26 -7.28 1.87
N GLN A 73 -10.15 -7.08 2.83
CA GLN A 73 -10.40 -5.77 3.44
C GLN A 73 -9.16 -5.19 4.13
N ALA A 74 -8.42 -6.02 4.88
CA ALA A 74 -7.19 -5.59 5.55
C ALA A 74 -6.11 -5.16 4.55
N ILE A 75 -5.93 -5.92 3.46
CA ILE A 75 -4.97 -5.59 2.40
C ILE A 75 -5.36 -4.28 1.70
N THR A 76 -6.63 -4.10 1.34
CA THR A 76 -7.12 -2.85 0.74
C THR A 76 -6.91 -1.65 1.67
N ALA A 77 -7.18 -1.81 2.97
CA ALA A 77 -6.94 -0.76 3.96
C ALA A 77 -5.45 -0.40 4.05
N ALA A 78 -4.56 -1.40 4.06
CA ALA A 78 -3.11 -1.21 4.06
C ALA A 78 -2.63 -0.48 2.79
N GLN A 79 -3.11 -0.87 1.60
CA GLN A 79 -2.78 -0.19 0.34
C GLN A 79 -3.19 1.30 0.36
N LYS A 80 -4.38 1.60 0.90
CA LYS A 80 -4.87 2.98 1.04
C LYS A 80 -4.00 3.79 2.01
N ALA A 81 -3.65 3.21 3.15
CA ALA A 81 -2.77 3.85 4.12
C ALA A 81 -1.37 4.12 3.53
N THR A 82 -0.75 3.12 2.89
CA THR A 82 0.56 3.24 2.23
C THR A 82 0.54 4.29 1.13
N SER A 83 -0.51 4.33 0.30
CA SER A 83 -0.66 5.34 -0.76
C SER A 83 -0.76 6.76 -0.19
N THR A 84 -1.47 6.92 0.94
CA THR A 84 -1.57 8.21 1.64
C THR A 84 -0.22 8.65 2.20
N ILE A 85 0.54 7.72 2.78
CA ILE A 85 1.89 7.98 3.28
C ILE A 85 2.80 8.41 2.13
N LEU A 86 2.85 7.64 1.03
CA LEU A 86 3.66 7.97 -0.16
C LEU A 86 3.33 9.37 -0.71
N ALA A 87 2.06 9.73 -0.78
CA ALA A 87 1.64 11.06 -1.23
C ALA A 87 2.17 12.17 -0.31
N ASN A 88 2.02 12.00 1.01
CA ASN A 88 2.52 12.96 2.01
C ASN A 88 4.05 13.11 1.95
N TYR A 89 4.78 12.00 1.80
CA TYR A 89 6.24 12.02 1.66
C TYR A 89 6.67 12.79 0.41
N ARG A 90 6.07 12.50 -0.75
CA ARG A 90 6.37 13.21 -2.00
C ARG A 90 6.08 14.70 -1.90
N THR A 91 4.98 15.10 -1.27
CA THR A 91 4.65 16.51 -1.06
C THR A 91 5.62 17.20 -0.10
N ALA A 92 6.03 16.52 0.99
CA ALA A 92 6.98 17.07 1.94
C ALA A 92 8.37 17.28 1.31
N GLU A 93 8.87 16.30 0.56
CA GLU A 93 10.13 16.42 -0.18
C GLU A 93 10.07 17.52 -1.24
N ALA A 94 8.98 17.62 -2.01
CA ALA A 94 8.79 18.70 -2.98
C ALA A 94 8.82 20.09 -2.32
N ARG A 95 8.20 20.23 -1.14
CA ARG A 95 8.21 21.48 -0.37
C ARG A 95 9.61 21.82 0.16
N ASN A 96 10.33 20.83 0.66
CA ASN A 96 11.70 21.01 1.14
C ASN A 96 12.64 21.41 0.00
N ALA A 97 12.51 20.78 -1.17
CA ALA A 97 13.29 21.12 -2.36
C ALA A 97 13.04 22.55 -2.83
N ALA A 98 11.77 22.99 -2.87
CA ALA A 98 11.41 24.37 -3.21
C ALA A 98 11.99 25.38 -2.19
N SER A 99 11.82 25.12 -0.89
CA SER A 99 12.36 26.00 0.15
C SER A 99 13.89 26.07 0.12
N ALA A 100 14.58 24.96 -0.17
CA ALA A 100 16.03 24.94 -0.32
C ALA A 100 16.49 25.73 -1.55
N ALA A 101 15.76 25.66 -2.66
CA ALA A 101 16.03 26.47 -3.86
C ALA A 101 15.84 27.96 -3.57
N ASP A 102 14.79 28.34 -2.84
CA ASP A 102 14.54 29.73 -2.44
C ASP A 102 15.65 30.25 -1.51
N ILE A 103 16.08 29.45 -0.54
CA ILE A 103 17.20 29.78 0.36
C ILE A 103 18.51 29.92 -0.44
N ALA A 104 18.79 29.00 -1.36
CA ALA A 104 19.98 29.07 -2.20
C ALA A 104 19.97 30.31 -3.12
N ALA A 105 18.82 30.67 -3.68
CA ALA A 105 18.66 31.89 -4.46
C ALA A 105 18.90 33.15 -3.63
N ALA A 106 18.36 33.20 -2.40
CA ALA A 106 18.57 34.30 -1.48
C ALA A 106 20.05 34.43 -1.05
N LEU A 107 20.72 33.31 -0.78
CA LEU A 107 22.13 33.28 -0.39
C LEU A 107 23.07 33.68 -1.54
N ASN A 108 22.78 33.26 -2.78
CA ASN A 108 23.54 33.71 -3.96
C ASN A 108 23.50 35.23 -4.15
N GLY A 109 22.36 35.87 -3.84
CA GLY A 109 22.25 37.33 -3.89
C GLY A 109 23.11 38.05 -2.85
N VAL A 110 23.35 37.42 -1.69
CA VAL A 110 24.24 37.94 -0.65
C VAL A 110 25.70 37.78 -1.04
N ASP A 111 26.07 36.65 -1.66
CA ASP A 111 27.43 36.39 -2.13
C ASP A 111 27.84 37.36 -3.25
N GLU A 112 26.91 37.73 -4.14
CA GLU A 112 27.16 38.78 -5.14
C GLU A 112 27.31 40.17 -4.52
N ALA A 113 26.54 40.49 -3.48
CA ALA A 113 26.66 41.76 -2.77
C ALA A 113 27.97 41.88 -1.96
N LEU A 114 28.62 40.76 -1.65
CA LEU A 114 29.87 40.69 -0.90
C LEU A 114 31.12 40.59 -1.79
N LYS A 115 30.97 40.54 -3.13
CA LYS A 115 32.14 40.59 -4.02
C LYS A 115 32.87 41.93 -3.85
N PRO A 116 34.18 41.90 -3.57
CA PRO A 116 34.94 43.14 -3.42
C PRO A 116 34.94 43.90 -4.74
N GLU A 117 34.59 45.19 -4.70
CA GLU A 117 34.72 46.12 -5.82
C GLU A 117 36.20 46.17 -6.27
N GLU A 118 36.55 45.39 -7.29
CA GLU A 118 37.80 45.56 -8.02
C GLU A 118 37.74 46.87 -8.81
N GLY A 119 38.28 47.92 -8.21
CA GLY A 119 38.89 49.01 -8.97
C GLY A 119 38.25 50.38 -8.82
N ARG A 120 38.71 51.12 -7.80
CA ARG A 120 38.97 52.55 -7.97
C ARG A 120 40.16 52.98 -7.11
N ARG A 121 41.37 52.75 -7.63
CA ARG A 121 42.55 53.54 -7.23
C ARG A 121 42.58 54.75 -8.17
N VAL A 122 42.31 55.92 -7.62
CA VAL A 122 42.64 57.24 -8.20
C VAL A 122 43.97 57.66 -7.63
#